data_AF-A0A8H9SNG4-F1
#
_entry.id   AF-A0A8H9SNG4-F1
#
_cell.length_a   1.000
_cell.length_b   1.000
_cell.length_c   1.000
_cell.angle_alpha   90.00
_cell.angle_beta   90.00
_cell.angle_gamma   90.00
#
_symmetry.space_group_name_H-M   'P 1'
#
loop_
_entity.id
_entity.type
_entity.pdbx_description
1 polymer ?
#
loop_
_entity_poly.entity_id
_entity_poly.type
_entity_poly.pdbx_seq_one_letter_code
_entity_poly.pdbx_strand_id
1 'polypeptide(L)'
;MVVLTFAHAQQALRIAQAIAEHRPALTLWVSCRSTTAADAFRAMPNVRVYQQSFAAAIGLAEQVMSTLGMSTELIEGHISAMRRRLDSSRLPGSSSS
;
A
#
# COMPACT_ATOMS: atom_id res chain seq x y z
N MET A 1 -3.71 2.29 -17.51
CA MET A 1 -3.60 2.33 -16.04
C MET A 1 -4.93 2.84 -15.48
N VAL A 2 -5.45 2.23 -14.41
CA VAL A 2 -6.70 2.66 -13.73
C VAL A 2 -6.43 2.83 -12.23
N VAL A 3 -7.06 3.82 -11.59
CA VAL A 3 -6.98 4.07 -10.15
C VAL A 3 -8.38 3.94 -9.53
N LEU A 4 -8.52 3.10 -8.51
CA LEU A 4 -9.76 2.91 -7.75
C LEU A 4 -9.62 3.53 -6.37
N THR A 5 -10.48 4.49 -6.07
CA THR A 5 -10.61 5.10 -4.74
C THR A 5 -12.05 4.91 -4.27
N PHE A 6 -12.26 3.98 -3.35
CA PHE A 6 -13.60 3.65 -2.84
C PHE A 6 -13.64 3.78 -1.33
N ALA A 7 -14.77 4.28 -0.82
CA ALA A 7 -15.05 4.25 0.61
C ALA A 7 -15.22 2.80 1.10
N HIS A 8 -15.81 1.92 0.27
CA HIS A 8 -16.10 0.53 0.61
C HIS A 8 -15.23 -0.44 -0.20
N ALA A 9 -14.45 -1.26 0.50
CA ALA A 9 -13.54 -2.24 -0.09
C ALA A 9 -14.23 -3.22 -1.05
N GLN A 10 -15.46 -3.67 -0.73
CA GLN A 10 -16.19 -4.65 -1.53
C GLN A 10 -16.53 -4.15 -2.94
N GLN A 11 -16.78 -2.86 -3.11
CA GLN A 11 -17.06 -2.28 -4.43
C GLN A 11 -15.79 -2.29 -5.30
N ALA A 12 -14.67 -1.85 -4.73
CA ALA A 12 -13.38 -1.90 -5.40
C ALA A 12 -12.97 -3.34 -5.75
N LEU A 13 -13.27 -4.32 -4.88
CA LEU A 13 -12.92 -5.73 -5.11
C LEU A 13 -13.63 -6.30 -6.34
N ARG A 14 -14.92 -6.05 -6.49
CA ARG A 14 -15.70 -6.49 -7.67
C ARG A 14 -15.14 -5.93 -8.97
N ILE A 15 -14.76 -4.65 -8.97
CA ILE A 15 -14.16 -4.02 -10.16
C ILE A 15 -12.77 -4.60 -10.44
N ALA A 16 -11.96 -4.80 -9.39
CA ALA A 16 -10.63 -5.38 -9.53
C ALA A 16 -10.68 -6.81 -10.10
N GLN A 17 -11.63 -7.64 -9.65
CA GLN A 17 -11.88 -8.98 -10.19
C GLN A 17 -12.29 -8.92 -11.67
N ALA A 18 -13.27 -8.08 -12.00
CA ALA A 18 -13.71 -7.94 -13.39
C ALA A 18 -12.57 -7.50 -14.33
N ILE A 19 -11.71 -6.58 -13.87
CA ILE A 19 -10.53 -6.15 -14.64
C ILE A 19 -9.49 -7.26 -14.76
N ALA A 20 -9.22 -8.00 -13.67
CA ALA A 20 -8.28 -9.12 -13.70
C ALA A 20 -8.73 -10.21 -14.69
N GLU A 21 -10.04 -10.47 -14.78
CA GLU A 21 -10.62 -11.45 -15.71
C GLU A 21 -10.61 -10.97 -17.17
N HIS A 22 -11.09 -9.74 -17.42
CA HIS A 22 -11.38 -9.29 -18.78
C HIS A 22 -10.22 -8.51 -19.40
N ARG A 23 -9.32 -7.94 -18.58
CA ARG A 23 -8.24 -7.05 -19.00
C ARG A 23 -6.98 -7.26 -18.14
N PRO A 24 -6.40 -8.48 -18.10
CA PRO A 24 -5.25 -8.79 -17.23
C PRO A 24 -3.99 -7.95 -17.53
N ALA A 25 -3.84 -7.45 -18.77
CA ALA A 25 -2.74 -6.57 -19.15
C ALA A 25 -2.84 -5.15 -18.56
N LEU A 26 -3.99 -4.78 -17.98
CA LEU A 26 -4.21 -3.45 -17.43
C LEU A 26 -3.77 -3.40 -15.96
N THR A 27 -2.77 -2.56 -15.66
CA THR A 27 -2.35 -2.28 -14.28
C THR A 27 -3.42 -1.46 -13.54
N LEU A 28 -3.84 -1.97 -12.39
CA LEU A 28 -4.83 -1.37 -11.51
C LEU A 28 -4.19 -0.90 -10.20
N TRP A 29 -4.38 0.35 -9.84
CA TRP A 29 -4.03 0.89 -8.52
C TRP A 29 -5.28 0.99 -7.67
N VAL A 30 -5.22 0.52 -6.42
CA VAL A 30 -6.36 0.56 -5.49
C VAL A 30 -5.93 1.23 -4.20
N SER A 31 -6.65 2.26 -3.78
CA SER A 31 -6.48 2.85 -2.44
C SER A 31 -7.39 2.16 -1.43
N CYS A 32 -6.84 1.69 -0.31
CA CYS A 32 -7.59 0.99 0.73
C CYS A 32 -7.35 1.63 2.11
N ARG A 33 -8.42 1.85 2.89
CA ARG A 33 -8.28 2.24 4.32
C ARG A 33 -7.91 1.05 5.22
N SER A 34 -8.46 -0.13 4.92
CA SER A 34 -8.31 -1.34 5.75
C SER A 34 -7.12 -2.19 5.29
N THR A 35 -6.35 -2.69 6.27
CA THR A 35 -5.28 -3.69 6.09
C THR A 35 -5.84 -5.00 5.54
N THR A 36 -6.90 -5.52 6.14
CA THR A 36 -7.57 -6.76 5.72
C THR A 36 -8.08 -6.68 4.28
N ALA A 37 -8.63 -5.53 3.89
CA ALA A 37 -9.03 -5.30 2.51
C ALA A 37 -7.83 -5.27 1.55
N ALA A 38 -6.71 -4.70 1.97
CA ALA A 38 -5.50 -4.61 1.16
C ALA A 38 -4.95 -5.99 0.77
N ASP A 39 -5.04 -6.98 1.66
CA ASP A 39 -4.55 -8.34 1.38
C ASP A 39 -5.34 -9.03 0.26
N ALA A 40 -6.67 -8.85 0.23
CA ALA A 40 -7.50 -9.40 -0.84
C ALA A 40 -7.12 -8.85 -2.23
N PHE A 41 -6.72 -7.57 -2.32
CA PHE A 41 -6.23 -6.98 -3.56
C PHE A 41 -4.80 -7.40 -3.91
N ARG A 42 -3.94 -7.62 -2.91
CA ARG A 42 -2.54 -8.06 -3.12
C ARG A 42 -2.45 -9.45 -3.75
N ALA A 43 -3.46 -10.29 -3.57
CA ALA A 43 -3.55 -11.60 -4.22
C ALA A 43 -3.72 -11.51 -5.76
N MET A 44 -4.07 -10.35 -6.30
CA MET A 44 -4.31 -10.16 -7.74
C MET A 44 -3.04 -9.62 -8.44
N PRO A 45 -2.53 -10.30 -9.49
CA PRO A 45 -1.19 -10.03 -10.04
C PRO A 45 -1.04 -8.66 -10.73
N ASN A 46 -2.11 -8.16 -11.37
CA ASN A 46 -2.14 -6.87 -12.06
C ASN A 46 -2.57 -5.70 -11.14
N VAL A 47 -2.78 -5.97 -9.85
CA VAL A 47 -3.22 -4.97 -8.88
C VAL A 47 -2.06 -4.47 -8.03
N ARG A 48 -2.06 -3.17 -7.73
CA ARG A 48 -1.13 -2.48 -6.85
C ARG A 48 -1.93 -1.75 -5.79
N VAL A 49 -1.58 -1.95 -4.53
CA VAL A 49 -2.38 -1.46 -3.41
C VAL A 49 -1.66 -0.34 -2.70
N TYR A 50 -2.35 0.78 -2.55
CA TYR A 50 -1.94 1.90 -1.73
C TYR A 50 -2.77 1.94 -0.44
N GLN A 51 -2.12 1.69 0.70
CA GLN A 51 -2.82 1.63 1.98
C GLN A 51 -2.85 3.01 2.63
N GLN A 52 -4.05 3.60 2.74
CA GLN A 52 -4.26 4.96 3.23
C GLN A 52 -3.91 5.11 4.72
N SER A 53 -4.19 4.08 5.53
CA SER A 53 -3.82 4.08 6.95
C SER A 53 -2.31 4.12 7.16
N PHE A 54 -1.55 3.50 6.26
CA PHE A 54 -0.09 3.55 6.32
C PHE A 54 0.44 4.94 5.94
N ALA A 55 -0.09 5.56 4.88
CA ALA A 55 0.28 6.92 4.51
C ALA A 55 0.01 7.92 5.65
N ALA A 56 -1.15 7.77 6.30
CA ALA A 56 -1.49 8.55 7.49
C ALA A 56 -0.52 8.29 8.65
N ALA A 57 -0.16 7.02 8.91
CA ALA A 57 0.79 6.67 9.96
C ALA A 57 2.20 7.24 9.71
N ILE A 58 2.67 7.27 8.46
CA ILE A 58 3.95 7.89 8.10
C ILE A 58 3.91 9.40 8.34
N GLY A 59 2.85 10.09 7.90
CA GLY A 59 2.69 11.51 8.15
C GLY A 59 2.60 11.84 9.64
N LEU A 60 1.95 10.99 10.44
CA LEU A 60 1.92 11.12 11.90
C LEU A 60 3.30 10.89 12.52
N ALA A 61 4.04 9.87 12.09
CA ALA A 61 5.38 9.60 12.58
C ALA A 61 6.33 10.77 12.29
N GLU A 62 6.25 11.35 11.09
CA GLU A 62 6.98 12.56 10.71
C GLU A 62 6.70 13.74 11.65
N GLN A 63 5.41 14.03 11.89
CA GLN A 63 4.99 15.10 12.80
C GLN A 63 5.48 14.88 14.23
N VAL A 64 5.39 13.65 14.75
CA VAL A 64 5.88 13.30 16.08
C VAL A 64 7.39 13.50 16.18
N MET A 65 8.16 12.98 15.22
CA MET A 65 9.63 13.12 15.23
C MET A 65 10.07 14.58 15.12
N SER A 66 9.38 15.38 14.30
CA SER A 66 9.62 16.82 14.20
C SER A 66 9.34 17.54 15.52
N THR A 67 8.24 17.19 16.20
CA THR A 67 7.87 17.75 17.51
C THR A 67 8.90 17.40 18.59
N LEU A 68 9.53 16.21 18.50
CA LEU A 68 10.61 15.78 19.39
C LEU A 68 11.97 16.45 19.08
N GLY A 69 12.04 17.34 18.08
CA GLY A 69 13.26 18.08 17.72
C GLY A 69 14.27 17.26 16.93
N MET A 70 13.86 16.17 16.28
CA MET A 70 14.74 15.39 15.40
C MET A 70 15.10 16.20 14.13
N SER A 71 16.32 16.01 13.62
CA SER A 71 16.74 16.66 12.37
C SER A 71 15.97 16.09 11.17
N THR A 72 15.76 16.93 10.16
CA THR A 72 15.09 16.55 8.91
C THR A 72 15.77 15.37 8.22
N GLU A 73 17.10 15.33 8.22
CA GLU A 73 17.91 14.24 7.66
C GLU A 73 17.62 12.89 8.36
N LEU A 74 17.51 12.91 9.69
CA LEU A 74 17.21 11.72 10.49
C LEU A 74 15.76 11.26 10.25
N ILE A 75 14.81 12.20 10.17
CA ILE A 75 13.41 11.94 9.85
C ILE A 75 13.26 11.30 8.46
N GLU A 76 13.91 11.87 7.43
CA GLU A 76 13.89 11.34 6.07
C GLU A 76 14.49 9.93 6.00
N GLY A 77 15.57 9.69 6.75
CA GLY A 77 16.19 8.37 6.88
C GLY A 77 15.21 7.33 7.44
N HIS A 78 14.51 7.67 8.53
CA HIS A 78 13.50 6.79 9.12
C HIS A 78 12.29 6.56 8.20
N ILE A 79 11.75 7.61 7.58
CA ILE A 79 10.62 7.49 6.66
C ILE A 79 10.98 6.62 5.45
N SER A 80 12.17 6.82 4.88
CA SER A 80 12.67 6.03 3.76
C SER A 80 12.88 4.55 4.14
N ALA A 81 13.37 4.28 5.35
CA ALA A 81 13.47 2.91 5.87
C ALA A 81 12.09 2.27 6.07
N MET A 82 11.12 3.01 6.62
CA MET A 82 9.75 2.51 6.80
C MET A 82 9.08 2.21 5.45
N ARG A 83 9.23 3.09 4.44
CA ARG A 83 8.70 2.86 3.08
C ARG A 83 9.31 1.60 2.44
N ARG A 84 10.64 1.42 2.52
CA ARG A 84 11.32 0.24 1.96
C ARG A 84 10.85 -1.08 2.56
N ARG A 85 10.65 -1.15 3.89
CA ARG A 85 10.14 -2.38 4.54
C ARG A 85 8.78 -2.81 4.01
N LEU A 86 7.94 -1.87 3.57
CA LEU A 86 6.66 -2.18 2.93
C LEU A 86 6.75 -2.56 1.46
N ASP A 87 7.79 -2.13 0.77
CA ASP A 87 8.06 -2.59 -0.59
C ASP A 87 8.65 -4.01 -0.55
N SER A 88 9.47 -4.33 0.46
CA SER A 88 10.08 -5.66 0.66
C SER A 88 9.12 -6.73 1.18
N SER A 89 8.12 -6.37 2.00
CA SER A 89 7.08 -7.31 2.45
C SER A 89 6.11 -7.75 1.34
N ARG A 90 6.33 -7.30 0.09
CA ARG A 90 5.55 -7.65 -1.11
C ARG A 90 6.11 -8.85 -1.88
N LEU A 91 7.18 -9.50 -1.41
CA LEU A 91 7.69 -10.72 -2.02
C LEU A 91 7.02 -11.96 -1.37
N PRO A 92 6.36 -12.83 -2.14
CA PRO A 92 5.94 -14.13 -1.62
C PRO A 92 7.17 -15.02 -1.48
N GLY A 93 7.37 -15.58 -0.27
CA GLY A 93 8.24 -16.72 -0.04
C GLY A 93 9.74 -16.47 -0.22
N SER A 94 10.42 -15.97 0.82
CA SER A 94 11.75 -16.51 1.09
C SER A 94 11.55 -17.94 1.57
N SER A 95 11.70 -18.91 0.65
CA SER A 95 11.85 -20.32 0.98
C SER A 95 12.92 -20.46 2.06
N SER A 96 12.52 -20.97 3.22
CA SER A 96 13.47 -21.51 4.19
C SER A 96 13.95 -22.84 3.63
N SER A 97 15.20 -22.87 3.16
CA SER A 97 16.01 -24.09 3.09
C SER A 97 16.83 -24.21 4.37
#